data_AF-A0A819XS30-F1
#
_entry.id   AF-A0A819XS30-F1
#
_cell.length_a   1.000
_cell.length_b   1.000
_cell.length_c   1.000
_cell.angle_alpha   90.00
_cell.angle_beta   90.00
_cell.angle_gamma   90.00
#
_symmetry.space_group_name_H-M   'P 1'
#
loop_
_entity.id
_entity.type
_entity.pdbx_description
1 polymer ?
#
loop_
_entity_poly.entity_id
_entity_poly.type
_entity_poly.pdbx_seq_one_letter_code
_entity_poly.pdbx_strand_id
1 'polypeptide(L)'
;MSGRKSRPDTDKPTFNNKADTNSTYRSEALNKAKDANGIARAQSPKSTTYVPEICHGFPTGNKLRQYGYASQTGGSVTIRQDPATKYPDGGSQKPHFNAGPTGGKLYQHHYFEKTNKK
;
A
#
# COMPACT_ATOMS: atom_id res chain seq x y z
N MET A 1 19.87 -36.57 -14.88
CA MET A 1 18.42 -36.40 -15.10
C MET A 1 17.81 -35.62 -13.94
N SER A 2 17.20 -34.49 -14.26
CA SER A 2 16.22 -33.69 -13.50
C SER A 2 16.47 -33.43 -12.00
N GLY A 3 17.38 -32.50 -11.71
CA GLY A 3 17.33 -31.74 -10.46
C GLY A 3 16.12 -30.81 -10.53
N ARG A 4 15.16 -30.98 -9.60
CA ARG A 4 14.03 -30.08 -9.43
C ARG A 4 14.57 -28.71 -9.03
N LYS A 5 14.75 -27.81 -10.00
CA LYS A 5 14.97 -26.39 -9.76
C LYS A 5 13.75 -25.88 -9.01
N SER A 6 13.95 -25.49 -7.76
CA SER A 6 13.01 -24.69 -6.98
C SER A 6 12.51 -23.57 -7.89
N ARG A 7 11.19 -23.52 -8.12
CA ARG A 7 10.59 -22.39 -8.82
C ARG A 7 11.00 -21.13 -8.03
N PRO A 8 11.66 -20.13 -8.64
CA PRO A 8 11.85 -18.87 -7.95
C PRO A 8 10.46 -18.35 -7.59
N ASP A 9 10.27 -17.98 -6.32
CA ASP A 9 9.08 -17.27 -5.86
C ASP A 9 8.85 -16.10 -6.83
N THR A 10 7.85 -16.27 -7.68
CA THR A 10 7.51 -15.36 -8.77
C THR A 10 7.42 -13.94 -8.23
N ASP A 11 8.21 -13.06 -8.86
CA ASP A 11 8.37 -11.64 -8.60
C ASP A 11 7.06 -11.00 -8.14
N LYS A 12 6.92 -10.82 -6.82
CA LYS A 12 5.90 -9.95 -6.24
C LYS A 12 6.08 -8.60 -6.94
N PRO A 13 5.09 -8.06 -7.65
CA PRO A 13 5.30 -6.81 -8.39
C PRO A 13 5.69 -5.74 -7.39
N THR A 14 6.94 -5.30 -7.40
CA THR A 14 7.41 -4.23 -6.51
C THR A 14 7.37 -2.93 -7.28
N PHE A 15 6.74 -1.89 -6.72
CA PHE A 15 7.01 -0.54 -7.21
C PHE A 15 8.40 -0.13 -6.72
N ASN A 16 9.30 0.27 -7.64
CA ASN A 16 10.66 0.70 -7.34
C ASN A 16 11.54 -0.29 -6.53
N ASN A 17 11.34 -1.61 -6.72
CA ASN A 17 12.06 -2.69 -5.99
C ASN A 17 11.94 -2.63 -4.46
N LYS A 18 10.92 -1.94 -3.91
CA LYS A 18 10.74 -1.83 -2.46
C LYS A 18 9.72 -2.84 -1.95
N ALA A 19 10.12 -3.53 -0.88
CA ALA A 19 9.35 -4.59 -0.25
C ALA A 19 8.19 -4.04 0.59
N ASP A 20 7.21 -4.91 0.81
CA ASP A 20 6.16 -4.71 1.79
C ASP A 20 6.75 -4.49 3.20
N THR A 21 6.08 -3.73 4.05
CA THR A 21 6.55 -3.45 5.41
C THR A 21 5.48 -3.74 6.44
N ASN A 22 5.89 -4.13 7.64
CA ASN A 22 5.03 -4.25 8.81
C ASN A 22 5.41 -3.19 9.84
N SER A 23 4.40 -2.61 10.47
CA SER A 23 4.54 -1.57 11.49
C SER A 23 3.59 -1.83 12.65
N THR A 24 3.92 -1.35 13.84
CA THR A 24 2.95 -1.42 14.94
C THR A 24 1.86 -0.39 14.73
N TYR A 25 2.23 0.82 14.28
CA TYR A 25 1.36 1.98 14.24
C TYR A 25 1.06 2.46 12.82
N ARG A 26 -0.15 3.01 12.63
CA ARG A 26 -0.59 3.60 11.37
C ARG A 26 0.33 4.73 10.89
N SER A 27 0.78 5.61 11.79
CA SER A 27 1.67 6.73 11.44
C SER A 27 3.02 6.23 10.93
N GLU A 28 3.56 5.18 11.56
CA GLU A 28 4.79 4.53 11.15
C GLU A 28 4.65 3.89 9.77
N ALA A 29 3.56 3.16 9.50
CA ALA A 29 3.29 2.59 8.17
C ALA A 29 3.17 3.67 7.09
N LEU A 30 2.52 4.80 7.38
CA LEU A 30 2.45 5.92 6.45
C LEU A 30 3.85 6.53 6.20
N ASN A 31 4.67 6.67 7.24
CA ASN A 31 6.03 7.16 7.09
C ASN A 31 6.90 6.21 6.26
N LYS A 32 6.79 4.89 6.48
CA LYS A 32 7.48 3.90 5.65
C LYS A 32 7.03 3.96 4.19
N ALA A 33 5.74 4.17 3.94
CA ALA A 33 5.23 4.40 2.58
C ALA A 33 5.82 5.68 1.96
N LYS A 34 5.94 6.77 2.73
CA LYS A 34 6.58 8.01 2.25
C LYS A 34 8.07 7.81 1.96
N ASP A 35 8.81 7.22 2.89
CA ASP A 35 10.24 6.95 2.77
C ASP A 35 10.55 6.01 1.59
N ALA A 36 9.71 4.98 1.39
CA ALA A 36 9.81 4.09 0.26
C ALA A 36 9.66 4.84 -1.08
N ASN A 37 8.85 5.89 -1.12
CA ASN A 37 8.53 6.57 -2.36
C ASN A 37 9.17 7.96 -2.51
N GLY A 38 10.23 8.25 -1.71
CA GLY A 38 10.96 9.51 -1.82
C GLY A 38 10.12 10.74 -1.45
N ILE A 39 9.11 10.58 -0.59
CA ILE A 39 8.26 11.67 -0.12
C ILE A 39 8.81 12.15 1.23
N ALA A 40 8.98 13.46 1.39
CA ALA A 40 9.41 14.01 2.67
C ALA A 40 8.36 13.68 3.76
N ARG A 41 8.79 13.19 4.93
CA ARG A 41 7.87 12.78 6.02
C ARG A 41 6.92 13.90 6.44
N ALA A 42 7.42 15.14 6.49
CA ALA A 42 6.66 16.34 6.83
C ALA A 42 5.75 16.85 5.71
N GLN A 43 5.88 16.33 4.47
CA GLN A 43 5.06 16.78 3.35
C GLN A 43 3.60 16.36 3.57
N SER A 44 2.71 17.36 3.51
CA SER A 44 1.26 17.15 3.42
C SER A 44 0.87 16.64 2.03
N PRO A 45 -0.23 15.86 1.90
CA PRO A 45 -0.77 15.48 0.61
C PRO A 45 -1.06 16.72 -0.26
N LYS A 46 -0.72 16.66 -1.54
CA LYS A 46 -1.11 17.66 -2.53
C LYS A 46 -2.60 17.54 -2.87
N SER A 47 -3.13 16.33 -2.79
CA SER A 47 -4.55 16.05 -2.96
C SER A 47 -4.99 14.94 -2.01
N THR A 48 -6.25 15.00 -1.59
CA THR A 48 -6.92 13.91 -0.89
C THR A 48 -8.23 13.64 -1.59
N THR A 49 -8.41 12.41 -2.08
CA THR A 49 -9.63 11.97 -2.75
C THR A 49 -10.20 10.74 -2.07
N TYR A 50 -11.44 10.41 -2.41
CA TYR A 50 -12.10 9.20 -1.94
C TYR A 50 -12.41 8.32 -3.15
N VAL A 51 -11.95 7.08 -3.13
CA VAL A 51 -12.21 6.09 -4.18
C VAL A 51 -13.10 4.98 -3.62
N PRO A 52 -13.98 4.36 -4.43
CA PRO A 52 -14.76 3.22 -3.97
C PRO A 52 -13.86 2.09 -3.46
N GLU A 53 -14.21 1.49 -2.33
CA GLU A 53 -13.62 0.23 -1.92
C GLU A 53 -14.16 -0.90 -2.80
N ILE A 54 -13.26 -1.67 -3.42
CA ILE A 54 -13.60 -2.82 -4.23
C ILE A 54 -13.13 -4.07 -3.50
N CYS A 55 -14.06 -4.98 -3.19
CA CYS A 55 -13.77 -6.29 -2.61
C CYS A 55 -14.29 -7.36 -3.57
N HIS A 56 -13.43 -8.30 -3.96
CA HIS A 56 -13.79 -9.36 -4.93
C HIS A 56 -14.38 -8.85 -6.26
N GLY A 57 -13.96 -7.67 -6.72
CA GLY A 57 -14.46 -7.06 -7.95
C GLY A 57 -15.76 -6.27 -7.80
N PHE A 58 -16.34 -6.22 -6.60
CA PHE A 58 -17.59 -5.50 -6.33
C PHE A 58 -17.37 -4.33 -5.37
N PRO A 59 -18.07 -3.19 -5.58
CA PRO A 59 -18.03 -2.10 -4.63
C PRO A 59 -18.71 -2.51 -3.33
N THR A 60 -18.06 -2.24 -2.19
CA THR A 60 -18.60 -2.54 -0.85
C THR A 60 -19.54 -1.45 -0.33
N GLY A 61 -19.63 -0.32 -1.04
CA GLY A 61 -20.29 0.90 -0.58
C GLY A 61 -19.41 1.80 0.30
N ASN A 62 -18.27 1.30 0.78
CA ASN A 62 -17.30 2.10 1.51
C ASN A 62 -16.43 2.93 0.56
N LYS A 63 -15.81 3.98 1.12
CA LYS A 63 -14.87 4.84 0.41
C LYS A 63 -13.50 4.77 1.08
N LEU A 64 -12.47 4.50 0.28
CA LEU A 64 -11.08 4.50 0.69
C LEU A 64 -10.49 5.88 0.52
N ARG A 65 -9.71 6.32 1.50
CA ARG A 65 -9.02 7.62 1.42
C ARG A 65 -7.71 7.45 0.65
N GLN A 66 -7.54 8.25 -0.39
CA GLN A 66 -6.38 8.24 -1.27
C GLN A 66 -5.67 9.60 -1.22
N TYR A 67 -4.35 9.57 -1.05
CA TYR A 67 -3.49 10.73 -0.92
C TYR A 67 -2.56 10.83 -2.13
N GLY A 68 -2.51 11.99 -2.78
CA GLY A 68 -1.53 12.30 -3.82
C GLY A 68 -0.35 13.08 -3.24
N TYR A 69 0.87 12.65 -3.56
CA TYR A 69 2.12 13.30 -3.15
C TYR A 69 3.03 13.54 -4.36
N ALA A 70 3.82 14.59 -4.30
CA ALA A 70 5.00 14.73 -5.13
C ALA A 70 6.16 13.92 -4.53
N SER A 71 6.92 13.22 -5.35
CA SER A 71 8.17 12.56 -4.95
C SER A 71 9.38 13.48 -5.17
N GLN A 72 10.34 13.44 -4.27
CA GLN A 72 11.64 14.12 -4.41
C GLN A 72 12.49 13.50 -5.53
N THR A 73 12.24 12.23 -5.88
CA THR A 73 12.90 11.56 -7.02
C THR A 73 12.24 11.89 -8.37
N GLY A 74 11.28 12.82 -8.38
CA GLY A 74 10.47 13.16 -9.55
C GLY A 74 9.19 12.33 -9.65
N GLY A 75 8.15 12.93 -10.25
CA GLY A 75 6.85 12.29 -10.45
C GLY A 75 5.88 12.43 -9.27
N SER A 76 4.71 11.81 -9.43
CA SER A 76 3.64 11.78 -8.43
C SER A 76 3.39 10.36 -7.93
N VAL A 77 3.18 10.24 -6.63
CA VAL A 77 2.94 8.99 -5.93
C VAL A 77 1.57 9.06 -5.28
N THR A 78 0.85 7.97 -5.38
CA THR A 78 -0.42 7.77 -4.69
C THR A 78 -0.20 6.84 -3.51
N ILE A 79 -0.72 7.21 -2.33
CA ILE A 79 -0.82 6.36 -1.16
C ILE A 79 -2.29 6.25 -0.78
N ARG A 80 -2.85 5.05 -0.74
CA ARG A 80 -4.24 4.79 -0.34
C ARG A 80 -4.29 3.99 0.95
N GLN A 81 -5.22 4.32 1.83
CA GLN A 81 -5.44 3.54 3.04
C GLN A 81 -6.55 2.53 2.82
N ASP A 82 -6.22 1.25 3.01
CA ASP A 82 -7.13 0.14 2.83
C ASP A 82 -7.37 -0.51 4.22
N PRO A 83 -8.63 -0.81 4.58
CA PRO A 83 -8.96 -1.43 5.86
C PRO A 83 -8.48 -2.89 5.91
N ALA A 84 -8.70 -3.52 7.06
CA ALA A 84 -8.49 -4.96 7.16
C ALA A 84 -9.54 -5.71 6.33
N THR A 85 -9.13 -6.75 5.62
CA THR A 85 -10.02 -7.56 4.78
C THR A 85 -9.90 -9.02 5.16
N LYS A 86 -11.04 -9.72 5.20
CA LYS A 86 -11.07 -11.19 5.32
C LYS A 86 -11.54 -11.75 3.99
N TYR A 87 -10.85 -12.78 3.52
CA TYR A 87 -11.14 -13.46 2.27
C TYR A 87 -11.96 -14.73 2.54
N PRO A 88 -12.83 -15.14 1.59
CA PRO A 88 -13.67 -16.34 1.71
C PRO A 88 -12.89 -17.64 1.88
N ASP A 89 -11.64 -17.68 1.42
CA ASP A 89 -10.71 -18.82 1.55
C ASP A 89 -10.05 -18.92 2.93
N GLY A 90 -10.42 -18.05 3.87
CA GLY A 90 -9.86 -17.98 5.22
C GLY A 90 -8.62 -17.09 5.32
N GLY A 91 -8.12 -16.54 4.21
CA GLY A 91 -7.06 -15.54 4.21
C GLY A 91 -7.50 -14.26 4.91
N SER A 92 -6.55 -13.55 5.55
CA SER A 92 -6.82 -12.22 6.11
C SER A 92 -5.68 -11.26 5.81
N GLN A 93 -6.05 -10.02 5.53
CA GLN A 93 -5.12 -8.94 5.30
C GLN A 93 -5.31 -7.87 6.39
N LYS A 94 -4.21 -7.54 7.07
CA LYS A 94 -4.15 -6.45 8.05
C LYS A 94 -4.45 -5.10 7.37
N PRO A 95 -4.93 -4.08 8.12
CA PRO A 95 -5.08 -2.76 7.54
C PRO A 95 -3.70 -2.24 7.11
N HIS A 96 -3.66 -1.50 6.01
CA HIS A 96 -2.40 -1.13 5.37
C HIS A 96 -2.53 0.11 4.50
N PHE A 97 -1.37 0.66 4.12
CA PHE A 97 -1.29 1.61 3.03
C PHE A 97 -0.81 0.93 1.76
N ASN A 98 -1.52 1.17 0.67
CA ASN A 98 -1.11 0.82 -0.68
C ASN A 98 -0.39 2.00 -1.32
N ALA A 99 0.80 1.80 -1.88
CA ALA A 99 1.57 2.87 -2.52
C ALA A 99 2.04 2.50 -3.92
N GLY A 100 2.15 3.51 -4.79
CA GLY A 100 2.56 3.35 -6.18
C GLY A 100 2.55 4.66 -6.97
N PRO A 101 2.85 4.61 -8.28
CA PRO A 101 2.81 5.78 -9.14
C PRO A 101 1.36 6.23 -9.33
N THR A 102 1.12 7.53 -9.39
CA THR A 102 -0.23 8.06 -9.64
C THR A 102 -0.78 7.57 -10.98
N GLY A 103 -2.01 7.06 -10.97
CA GLY A 103 -2.65 6.47 -12.15
C GLY A 103 -2.23 5.04 -12.48
N GLY A 104 -1.26 4.48 -11.75
CA GLY A 104 -0.83 3.09 -11.88
C GLY A 104 -1.40 2.18 -10.78
N LYS A 105 -0.97 0.91 -10.82
CA LYS A 105 -1.29 -0.04 -9.73
C LYS A 105 -0.45 0.27 -8.48
N LEU A 106 -1.10 0.17 -7.32
CA LEU A 106 -0.47 0.39 -6.01
C LEU A 106 0.02 -0.95 -5.46
N TYR A 107 1.25 -1.32 -5.81
CA TYR A 107 1.78 -2.65 -5.52
C TYR A 107 2.50 -2.78 -4.16
N GLN A 108 2.84 -1.67 -3.51
CA GLN A 108 3.52 -1.72 -2.21
C GLN A 108 2.50 -1.75 -1.08
N HIS A 109 2.66 -2.68 -0.15
CA HIS A 109 1.80 -2.80 1.03
C HIS A 109 2.58 -2.45 2.32
N HIS A 110 2.09 -1.44 3.05
CA HIS A 110 2.64 -1.03 4.33
C HIS A 110 1.62 -1.29 5.45
N TYR A 111 1.72 -2.47 6.06
CA TYR A 111 0.80 -2.97 7.07
C TYR A 111 1.00 -2.30 8.43
N PHE A 112 -0.10 -2.17 9.17
CA PHE A 112 -0.09 -1.74 10.56
C PHE A 112 -1.12 -2.50 11.41
N GLU A 113 -0.91 -2.51 12.72
CA GLU A 113 -1.80 -3.20 13.66
C GLU A 113 -2.69 -2.25 14.46
N LYS A 114 -2.16 -1.07 14.80
CA LYS A 114 -2.83 -0.08 15.64
C LYS A 114 -2.96 1.25 14.91
N THR A 115 -4.11 1.88 15.06
CA THR A 115 -4.24 3.32 14.79
C THR A 115 -3.79 4.07 16.04
N ASN A 116 -2.92 5.08 15.90
CA ASN A 116 -2.64 5.97 17.03
C ASN A 116 -3.97 6.59 17.45
N LYS A 117 -4.33 6.43 18.73
CA LYS A 117 -5.48 7.13 19.31
C LYS A 117 -5.08 8.61 19.44
N LYS A 118 -5.62 9.41 18.53
CA LYS A 118 -5.59 10.88 18.45
C LYS A 118 -4.23 11.50 18.09
#